data_AF-A0A9W8F195-F1
#
_entry.id   AF-A0A9W8F195-F1
#
_cell.length_a   1.000
_cell.length_b   1.000
_cell.length_c   1.000
_cell.angle_alpha   90.00
_cell.angle_beta   90.00
_cell.angle_gamma   90.00
#
_symmetry.space_group_name_H-M   'P 1'
#
loop_
_entity.id
_entity.type
_entity.pdbx_description
1 polymer ?
#
loop_
_entity_poly.entity_id
_entity_poly.type
_entity_poly.pdbx_seq_one_letter_code
_entity_poly.pdbx_strand_id
1 'polypeptide(L)'
;MTDSIEKALQVFSDHFSVNVIATDPVLMMNSMRVFPTSTMASLGIRPVYYVSVYPRSVFNREREREALERARRAIEQEQAQRDLEMARTLQRSVDATGSQTLLIDDDLHGVDSSQQSLGMLPGDSGKSVRIKIRDKSGKDTLLLVTTTTTVQTIIDNYVSMAGLEDKTAVALEFDDERLDPGSTIGDTEIEDDDMLTALWR
;
A
#
# COMPACT_ATOMS: atom_id res chain seq x y z
N MET A 1 -13.59 -21.98 -24.90
CA MET A 1 -14.24 -20.99 -24.01
C MET A 1 -13.14 -20.24 -23.27
N THR A 2 -12.61 -19.18 -23.88
CA THR A 2 -11.50 -18.37 -23.35
C THR A 2 -11.95 -16.94 -23.06
N ASP A 3 -13.26 -16.70 -23.02
CA ASP A 3 -13.80 -15.38 -22.75
C ASP A 3 -13.37 -14.91 -21.36
N SER A 4 -12.84 -13.70 -21.32
CA SER A 4 -12.41 -13.02 -20.10
C SER A 4 -13.62 -12.56 -19.30
N ILE A 5 -13.42 -12.34 -18.00
CA ILE A 5 -14.45 -11.75 -17.12
C ILE A 5 -14.84 -10.36 -17.64
N GLU A 6 -13.89 -9.61 -18.19
CA GLU A 6 -14.13 -8.32 -18.84
C GLU A 6 -15.20 -8.39 -19.94
N LYS A 7 -15.17 -9.42 -20.79
CA LYS A 7 -16.19 -9.57 -21.84
C LYS A 7 -17.59 -9.85 -21.26
N ALA A 8 -17.66 -10.58 -20.15
CA ALA A 8 -18.91 -10.80 -19.43
C ALA A 8 -19.42 -9.51 -18.76
N LEU A 9 -18.51 -8.67 -18.24
CA LEU A 9 -18.84 -7.36 -17.67
C LEU A 9 -19.27 -6.36 -18.75
N GLN A 10 -18.71 -6.46 -19.96
CA GLN A 10 -19.11 -5.61 -21.08
C GLN A 10 -20.55 -5.93 -21.49
N VAL A 11 -20.87 -7.21 -21.68
CA VAL A 11 -22.24 -7.67 -21.95
C VAL A 11 -23.18 -7.24 -20.81
N PHE A 12 -22.75 -7.34 -19.55
CA PHE A 12 -23.54 -6.84 -18.42
C PHE A 12 -23.77 -5.32 -18.51
N SER A 13 -22.74 -4.54 -18.83
CA SER A 13 -22.86 -3.08 -18.95
C SER A 13 -23.76 -2.67 -20.12
N ASP A 14 -23.80 -3.45 -21.19
CA ASP A 14 -24.67 -3.21 -22.35
C ASP A 14 -26.15 -3.52 -22.04
N HIS A 15 -26.40 -4.46 -21.12
CA HIS A 15 -27.75 -4.90 -20.73
C HIS A 15 -28.33 -4.20 -19.49
N PHE A 16 -27.52 -3.47 -18.72
CA PHE A 16 -27.92 -2.82 -17.47
C PHE A 16 -27.59 -1.33 -17.49
N SER A 17 -28.45 -0.49 -16.88
CA SER A 17 -28.31 0.98 -16.88
C SER A 17 -27.12 1.53 -16.07
N VAL A 18 -26.32 0.65 -15.46
CA VAL A 18 -25.16 1.01 -14.64
C VAL A 18 -23.91 0.59 -15.40
N ASN A 19 -23.11 1.56 -15.84
CA ASN A 19 -21.79 1.27 -16.42
C ASN A 19 -20.81 0.92 -15.29
N VAL A 20 -20.85 -0.35 -14.88
CA VAL A 20 -20.07 -0.85 -13.75
C VAL A 20 -18.58 -0.82 -14.07
N ILE A 21 -18.19 -0.99 -15.34
CA ILE A 21 -16.79 -0.93 -15.81
C ILE A 21 -16.20 0.46 -15.60
N ALA A 22 -16.95 1.51 -15.90
CA ALA A 22 -16.49 2.91 -15.72
C ALA A 22 -16.25 3.29 -14.25
N THR A 23 -16.72 2.48 -13.29
CA THR A 23 -16.61 2.77 -11.85
C THR A 23 -15.47 2.03 -11.13
N ASP A 24 -14.53 1.45 -11.90
CA ASP A 24 -13.41 0.64 -11.39
C ASP A 24 -13.87 -0.39 -10.35
N PRO A 25 -14.70 -1.35 -10.74
CA PRO A 25 -15.42 -2.19 -9.81
C PRO A 25 -14.51 -3.24 -9.17
N VAL A 26 -14.75 -3.52 -7.89
CA VAL A 26 -14.11 -4.63 -7.19
C VAL A 26 -14.97 -5.88 -7.40
N LEU A 27 -14.38 -6.87 -8.05
CA LEU A 27 -15.00 -8.17 -8.32
C LEU A 27 -14.56 -9.17 -7.26
N MET A 28 -15.53 -9.83 -6.63
CA MET A 28 -15.30 -10.83 -5.59
C MET A 28 -15.99 -12.14 -5.96
N MET A 29 -15.27 -13.25 -5.84
CA MET A 29 -15.78 -14.61 -6.05
C MET A 29 -15.25 -15.52 -4.93
N ASN A 30 -16.14 -16.17 -4.18
CA ASN A 30 -15.77 -17.04 -3.05
C ASN A 30 -14.78 -16.38 -2.07
N SER A 31 -15.01 -15.10 -1.73
CA SER A 31 -14.13 -14.28 -0.87
C SER A 31 -12.75 -13.94 -1.46
N MET A 32 -12.49 -14.27 -2.73
CA MET A 32 -11.28 -13.88 -3.44
C MET A 32 -11.56 -12.74 -4.42
N ARG A 33 -10.63 -11.79 -4.49
CA ARG A 33 -10.64 -10.75 -5.51
C ARG A 33 -10.28 -11.37 -6.85
N VAL A 34 -11.09 -11.10 -7.87
CA VAL A 34 -10.84 -11.54 -9.24
C VAL A 34 -10.61 -10.32 -10.13
N PHE A 35 -9.76 -10.47 -11.15
CA PHE A 35 -9.44 -9.36 -12.06
C PHE A 35 -10.24 -9.49 -13.35
N PRO A 36 -10.64 -8.37 -14.00
CA PRO A 36 -11.33 -8.42 -15.29
C PRO A 36 -10.58 -9.22 -16.37
N THR A 37 -9.24 -9.20 -16.32
CA THR A 37 -8.34 -9.94 -17.20
C THR A 37 -8.28 -11.44 -16.92
N SER A 38 -8.84 -11.90 -15.79
CA SER A 38 -8.88 -13.32 -15.44
C SER A 38 -9.83 -14.07 -16.38
N THR A 39 -9.51 -15.33 -16.66
CA THR A 39 -10.34 -16.19 -17.51
C THR A 39 -11.23 -17.06 -16.64
N MET A 40 -12.42 -17.43 -17.14
CA MET A 40 -13.30 -18.36 -16.41
C MET A 40 -12.62 -19.70 -16.09
N ALA A 41 -11.68 -20.15 -16.94
CA ALA A 41 -10.87 -21.34 -16.71
C ALA A 41 -9.92 -21.19 -15.51
N SER A 42 -9.36 -19.99 -15.28
CA SER A 42 -8.51 -19.71 -14.11
C SER A 42 -9.27 -19.68 -12.78
N LEU A 43 -10.60 -19.54 -12.83
CA LEU A 43 -11.48 -19.52 -11.66
C LEU A 43 -11.97 -20.93 -11.25
N GLY A 44 -11.54 -21.96 -11.97
CA GLY A 44 -11.93 -23.36 -11.79
C GLY A 44 -12.74 -23.86 -12.97
N ILE A 45 -13.24 -25.10 -12.90
CA ILE A 45 -14.14 -25.68 -13.91
C ILE A 45 -15.50 -25.87 -13.26
N ARG A 46 -16.38 -24.87 -13.39
CA ARG A 46 -17.77 -24.93 -12.92
C ARG A 46 -18.70 -24.43 -14.03
N PRO A 47 -19.94 -24.95 -14.11
CA PRO A 47 -20.91 -24.52 -15.11
C PRO A 47 -21.48 -23.11 -14.81
N VAL A 48 -21.43 -22.67 -13.55
CA VAL A 48 -21.97 -21.38 -13.10
C VAL A 48 -21.03 -20.75 -12.07
N TYR A 49 -20.76 -19.45 -12.23
CA TYR A 49 -19.99 -18.64 -11.29
C TYR A 49 -20.84 -17.48 -10.80
N TYR A 50 -20.76 -17.20 -9.50
CA TYR A 50 -21.37 -16.03 -8.89
C TYR A 50 -20.25 -15.04 -8.56
N VAL A 51 -20.23 -13.91 -9.27
CA VAL A 51 -19.28 -12.82 -9.02
C VAL A 51 -20.05 -11.66 -8.43
N SER A 52 -19.70 -11.29 -7.20
CA SER A 52 -20.21 -10.08 -6.56
C SER A 52 -19.42 -8.88 -7.05
N VAL A 53 -20.14 -7.84 -7.45
CA VAL A 53 -19.55 -6.63 -8.01
C VAL A 53 -19.85 -5.46 -7.09
N TYR A 54 -18.81 -4.81 -6.60
CA TYR A 54 -18.92 -3.67 -5.70
C TYR A 54 -18.28 -2.43 -6.33
N PRO A 55 -18.89 -1.25 -6.24
CA PRO A 55 -18.17 -0.01 -6.48
C PRO A 55 -16.96 0.08 -5.54
N ARG A 56 -15.82 0.56 -6.04
CA ARG A 56 -14.59 0.68 -5.23
C ARG A 56 -14.80 1.48 -3.95
N SER A 57 -15.63 2.52 -3.99
CA SER A 57 -16.01 3.31 -2.82
C SER A 57 -16.71 2.49 -1.73
N VAL A 58 -17.60 1.57 -2.11
CA VAL A 58 -18.33 0.70 -1.17
C VAL A 58 -17.39 -0.36 -0.60
N PHE A 59 -16.57 -0.98 -1.44
CA PHE A 59 -15.61 -1.99 -1.00
C PHE A 59 -14.55 -1.40 -0.06
N ASN A 60 -14.00 -0.23 -0.41
CA ASN A 60 -13.02 0.46 0.42
C ASN A 60 -13.59 0.81 1.79
N ARG A 61 -14.81 1.37 1.83
CA ARG A 61 -15.49 1.72 3.09
C ARG A 61 -15.70 0.51 3.99
N GLU A 62 -16.09 -0.62 3.42
CA GLU A 62 -16.30 -1.86 4.19
C GLU A 62 -14.97 -2.41 4.74
N ARG A 63 -13.93 -2.41 3.91
CA ARG A 63 -12.59 -2.89 4.29
C ARG A 63 -11.93 -1.98 5.32
N GLU A 64 -12.10 -0.67 5.20
CA GLU A 64 -11.61 0.34 6.13
C GLU A 64 -12.30 0.21 7.49
N ARG A 65 -13.61 -0.02 7.51
CA ARG A 65 -14.37 -0.30 8.73
C ARG A 65 -13.84 -1.53 9.47
N GLU A 66 -13.59 -2.62 8.75
CA GLU A 66 -13.06 -3.86 9.33
C GLU A 66 -11.61 -3.68 9.83
N ALA A 67 -10.78 -2.93 9.08
CA ALA A 67 -9.42 -2.61 9.48
C ALA A 67 -9.37 -1.77 10.76
N LEU A 68 -10.26 -0.78 10.87
CA LEU A 68 -10.38 0.08 12.05
C LEU A 68 -10.78 -0.72 13.30
N GLU A 69 -11.72 -1.66 13.16
CA GLU A 69 -12.13 -2.52 14.28
C GLU A 69 -11.00 -3.44 14.74
N ARG A 70 -10.24 -4.02 13.79
CA ARG A 70 -9.03 -4.80 14.11
C ARG A 70 -7.96 -3.95 14.80
N ALA A 71 -7.73 -2.73 14.34
CA ALA A 71 -6.77 -1.81 14.95
C ALA A 71 -7.18 -1.45 16.39
N ARG A 72 -8.47 -1.18 16.62
CA ARG A 72 -8.99 -0.86 17.96
C ARG A 72 -8.79 -2.01 18.94
N ARG A 73 -9.06 -3.26 18.52
CA ARG A 73 -8.83 -4.45 19.36
C ARG A 73 -7.35 -4.68 19.66
N ALA A 74 -6.46 -4.40 18.71
CA ALA A 74 -5.02 -4.54 18.93
C ALA A 74 -4.50 -3.55 19.99
N ILE A 75 -4.94 -2.30 19.93
CA ILE A 75 -4.57 -1.26 20.91
C ILE A 75 -5.10 -1.62 22.31
N GLU A 76 -6.35 -2.08 22.40
CA GLU A 76 -6.96 -2.48 23.68
C GLU A 76 -6.24 -3.69 24.30
N GLN A 77 -5.84 -4.66 23.48
CA GLN A 77 -5.03 -5.80 23.95
C GLN A 77 -3.64 -5.39 24.42
N GLU A 78 -2.99 -4.46 23.72
CA GLU A 78 -1.67 -3.93 24.10
C GLU A 78 -1.76 -3.15 25.42
N GLN A 79 -2.80 -2.33 25.60
CA GLN A 79 -3.06 -1.62 26.86
C GLN A 79 -3.31 -2.59 28.01
N ALA A 80 -4.17 -3.59 27.81
CA ALA A 80 -4.43 -4.61 28.82
C ALA A 80 -3.16 -5.41 29.21
N GLN A 81 -2.27 -5.67 28.25
CA GLN A 81 -0.98 -6.31 28.53
C GLN A 81 -0.05 -5.40 29.33
N ARG A 82 0.07 -4.13 28.97
CA ARG A 82 0.89 -3.15 29.71
C ARG A 82 0.39 -2.97 31.15
N ASP A 83 -0.93 -2.88 31.34
CA ASP A 83 -1.52 -2.72 32.68
C ASP A 83 -1.30 -3.96 33.54
N LEU A 84 -1.38 -5.16 32.96
CA LEU A 84 -1.07 -6.41 33.65
C LEU A 84 0.42 -6.49 34.05
N GLU A 85 1.33 -6.03 33.18
CA GLU A 85 2.76 -5.97 33.47
C GLU A 85 3.09 -4.95 34.58
N MET A 86 2.46 -3.77 34.54
CA MET A 86 2.59 -2.77 35.60
C MET A 86 2.03 -3.28 36.94
N ALA A 87 0.88 -3.97 36.93
CA ALA A 87 0.34 -4.58 38.14
C ALA A 87 1.29 -5.64 38.73
N ARG A 88 1.92 -6.44 37.87
CA ARG A 88 2.89 -7.47 38.28
C ARG A 88 4.17 -6.89 38.87
N THR A 89 4.67 -5.78 38.31
CA THR A 89 5.87 -5.10 38.84
C THR A 89 5.60 -4.44 40.19
N LEU A 90 4.42 -3.84 40.38
CA LEU A 90 3.99 -3.29 41.67
C LEU A 90 3.81 -4.37 42.74
N GLN A 91 3.23 -5.53 42.40
CA GLN A 91 3.04 -6.61 43.38
C GLN A 91 4.40 -7.18 43.86
N ARG A 92 5.40 -7.23 42.97
CA ARG A 92 6.76 -7.66 43.32
C ARG A 92 7.50 -6.67 44.22
N SER A 93 7.22 -5.37 44.13
CA SER A 93 7.83 -4.38 45.03
C SER A 93 7.16 -4.34 46.40
N VAL A 94 5.86 -4.67 46.49
CA VAL A 94 5.14 -4.75 47.77
C VAL A 94 5.60 -5.96 48.60
N ASP A 95 5.85 -7.12 47.98
CA ASP A 95 6.39 -8.31 48.67
C ASP A 95 7.87 -8.14 49.11
N ALA A 96 8.61 -7.19 48.53
CA ALA A 96 10.00 -6.89 48.89
C ALA A 96 10.15 -5.90 50.06
N THR A 97 9.06 -5.33 50.58
CA THR A 97 9.08 -4.34 51.68
C THR A 97 8.99 -4.99 53.07
N GLY A 98 9.42 -6.25 53.18
CA GLY A 98 9.45 -7.04 54.43
C GLY A 98 10.84 -7.39 54.97
N SER A 99 11.94 -6.97 54.34
CA SER A 99 13.29 -7.13 54.93
C SER A 99 14.30 -6.17 54.31
N GLN A 100 14.86 -5.30 55.15
CA GLN A 100 16.04 -4.49 54.88
C GLN A 100 17.23 -5.39 54.52
N THR A 101 18.00 -5.05 53.48
CA THR A 101 19.47 -4.95 53.55
C THR A 101 19.95 -4.03 52.43
N LEU A 102 20.74 -3.02 52.81
CA LEU A 102 21.54 -2.17 51.94
C LEU A 102 22.57 -3.01 51.17
N LEU A 103 22.63 -2.89 49.85
CA LEU A 103 23.89 -3.06 49.11
C LEU A 103 23.99 -1.96 48.05
N ILE A 104 24.96 -1.08 48.30
CA ILE A 104 25.54 -0.13 47.38
C ILE A 104 26.74 -0.86 46.76
N ASP A 105 26.70 -1.09 45.45
CA ASP A 105 27.84 -1.40 44.55
C ASP A 105 27.35 -0.88 43.19
N ASP A 106 27.68 0.34 42.78
CA ASP A 106 28.92 0.73 42.10
C ASP A 106 29.32 -0.21 40.96
N ASP A 107 28.68 -0.04 39.79
CA ASP A 107 29.36 -0.32 38.52
C ASP A 107 28.91 0.69 37.45
N LEU A 108 29.71 1.75 37.40
CA LEU A 108 29.70 2.80 36.40
C LEU A 108 30.41 2.27 35.14
N HIS A 109 29.67 1.85 34.10
CA HIS A 109 30.25 1.63 32.78
C HIS A 109 29.42 2.24 31.63
N GLY A 110 30.00 3.29 31.04
CA GLY A 110 30.16 3.36 29.60
C GLY A 110 29.07 4.07 28.82
N VAL A 111 29.18 5.39 28.73
CA VAL A 111 28.68 6.15 27.59
C VAL A 111 29.42 5.65 26.35
N ASP A 112 28.76 4.91 25.47
CA ASP A 112 29.13 4.88 24.04
C ASP A 112 27.94 5.29 23.20
N SER A 113 27.97 6.56 22.87
CA SER A 113 27.23 7.16 21.77
C SER A 113 27.90 6.75 20.46
N SER A 114 27.42 5.68 19.83
CA SER A 114 27.64 5.47 18.41
C SER A 114 26.47 4.72 17.76
N GLN A 115 25.59 5.55 17.20
CA GLN A 115 24.76 5.35 16.01
C GLN A 115 24.91 3.99 15.31
N GLN A 116 23.82 3.23 15.27
CA GLN A 116 23.28 2.72 14.00
C GLN A 116 21.81 2.36 14.16
N SER A 117 20.99 3.39 13.94
CA SER A 117 19.61 3.30 13.51
C SER A 117 19.51 2.62 12.14
N LEU A 118 18.68 1.59 12.03
CA LEU A 118 17.99 1.11 10.83
C LEU A 118 16.88 0.18 11.39
N GLY A 119 15.69 0.64 11.74
CA GLY A 119 14.87 1.62 11.04
C GLY A 119 14.05 0.91 9.97
N MET A 120 13.09 0.06 10.34
CA MET A 120 12.01 -0.34 9.43
C MET A 120 10.77 -0.88 10.16
N LEU A 121 10.02 0.05 10.72
CA LEU A 121 8.56 0.07 10.65
C LEU A 121 8.19 1.52 10.23
N PRO A 122 7.07 1.77 9.52
CA PRO A 122 5.84 0.98 9.57
C PRO A 122 5.25 0.64 8.20
N GLY A 123 4.21 -0.19 8.20
CA GLY A 123 3.26 -0.25 7.11
C GLY A 123 2.64 1.13 6.92
N ASP A 124 3.17 1.86 5.94
CA ASP A 124 2.59 3.08 5.43
C ASP A 124 1.31 2.69 4.68
N SER A 125 0.17 2.88 5.33
CA SER A 125 -1.13 3.08 4.66
C SER A 125 -1.11 4.44 3.96
N GLY A 126 -0.10 4.65 3.10
CA GLY A 126 0.17 5.89 2.41
C GLY A 126 -0.92 6.17 1.41
N LYS A 127 -1.26 7.45 1.28
CA LYS A 127 -2.14 7.92 0.21
C LYS A 127 -1.56 7.41 -1.11
N SER A 128 -2.35 6.60 -1.83
CA SER A 128 -1.96 6.13 -3.16
C SER A 128 -2.41 7.16 -4.18
N VAL A 129 -1.50 7.58 -5.04
CA VAL A 129 -1.67 8.58 -6.08
C VAL A 129 -1.54 7.90 -7.43
N ARG A 130 -2.48 8.16 -8.33
CA ARG A 130 -2.46 7.67 -9.71
C ARG A 130 -1.81 8.73 -10.59
N ILE A 131 -0.75 8.38 -11.30
CA ILE A 131 -0.01 9.27 -12.19
C ILE A 131 -0.03 8.72 -13.62
N LYS A 132 0.02 9.61 -14.62
CA LYS A 132 0.11 9.27 -16.04
C LYS A 132 1.47 9.69 -16.56
N ILE A 133 2.27 8.75 -17.04
CA ILE A 133 3.56 9.05 -17.68
C ILE A 133 3.37 9.06 -19.19
N ARG A 134 3.54 10.22 -19.81
CA ARG A 134 3.54 10.40 -21.25
C ARG A 134 4.95 10.27 -21.81
N ASP A 135 5.06 9.46 -22.85
CA ASP A 135 6.30 9.22 -23.56
C ASP A 135 6.47 10.19 -24.76
N LYS A 136 7.68 10.31 -25.32
CA LYS A 136 7.97 11.07 -26.56
C LYS A 136 7.17 10.62 -27.79
N SER A 137 6.66 9.40 -27.80
CA SER A 137 5.82 8.83 -28.86
C SER A 137 4.34 9.21 -28.68
N GLY A 138 3.98 9.87 -27.57
CA GLY A 138 2.60 10.20 -27.18
C GLY A 138 1.85 9.04 -26.51
N LYS A 139 2.53 7.97 -26.10
CA LYS A 139 1.95 6.86 -25.34
C LYS A 139 1.87 7.22 -23.86
N ASP A 140 0.67 7.08 -23.30
CA ASP A 140 0.41 7.34 -21.89
C ASP A 140 0.42 6.01 -21.10
N THR A 141 1.18 5.98 -20.01
CA THR A 141 1.30 4.84 -19.09
C THR A 141 0.76 5.23 -17.73
N LEU A 142 -0.28 4.54 -17.27
CA LEU A 142 -0.90 4.79 -15.96
C LEU A 142 -0.18 3.99 -14.87
N LEU A 143 0.24 4.66 -13.80
CA LEU A 143 0.91 4.08 -12.65
C LEU A 143 0.16 4.46 -11.37
N LEU A 144 0.07 3.52 -10.43
CA LEU A 144 -0.45 3.75 -9.09
C LEU A 144 0.71 3.65 -8.12
N VAL A 145 1.07 4.76 -7.50
CA VAL A 145 2.24 4.90 -6.61
C VAL A 145 1.79 5.36 -5.23
N THR A 146 2.57 5.10 -4.19
CA THR A 146 2.31 5.68 -2.86
C THR A 146 3.04 7.01 -2.74
N THR A 147 2.56 7.91 -1.87
CA THR A 147 3.30 9.15 -1.54
C THR A 147 4.71 8.89 -1.01
N THR A 148 4.97 7.70 -0.45
CA THR A 148 6.29 7.26 0.00
C THR A 148 7.17 6.69 -1.11
N THR A 149 6.64 6.50 -2.31
CA THR A 149 7.41 6.00 -3.46
C THR A 149 8.36 7.10 -3.95
N THR A 150 9.62 6.74 -4.19
CA THR A 150 10.63 7.65 -4.74
C THR A 150 10.49 7.80 -6.26
N VAL A 151 10.87 8.97 -6.79
CA VAL A 151 10.89 9.23 -8.23
C VAL A 151 11.78 8.22 -8.96
N GLN A 152 12.93 7.81 -8.38
CA GLN A 152 13.77 6.76 -8.93
C GLN A 152 13.02 5.44 -9.15
N THR A 153 12.22 5.02 -8.16
CA THR A 153 11.45 3.77 -8.27
C THR A 153 10.44 3.82 -9.42
N ILE A 154 9.88 5.00 -9.68
CA ILE A 154 8.92 5.23 -10.77
C ILE A 154 9.64 5.18 -12.12
N ILE A 155 10.85 5.76 -12.21
CA ILE A 155 11.70 5.67 -13.38
C ILE A 155 12.03 4.21 -13.72
N ASP A 156 12.48 3.45 -12.73
CA ASP A 156 12.86 2.03 -12.91
C ASP A 156 11.65 1.19 -13.38
N ASN A 157 10.48 1.46 -12.80
CA ASN A 157 9.23 0.80 -13.19
C ASN A 157 8.83 1.17 -14.62
N TYR A 158 8.93 2.45 -14.97
CA TYR A 158 8.63 2.95 -16.30
C TYR A 158 9.57 2.36 -17.36
N VAL A 159 10.89 2.31 -17.12
CA VAL A 159 11.88 1.68 -18.02
C VAL A 159 11.51 0.23 -18.28
N SER A 160 11.17 -0.51 -17.22
CA SER A 160 10.75 -1.91 -17.30
C SER A 160 9.45 -2.09 -18.11
N MET A 161 8.46 -1.21 -17.93
CA MET A 161 7.17 -1.25 -18.65
C MET A 161 7.28 -0.79 -20.11
N ALA A 162 8.15 0.18 -20.39
CA ALA A 162 8.39 0.72 -21.71
C ALA A 162 9.31 -0.18 -22.55
N GLY A 163 9.97 -1.16 -21.92
CA GLY A 163 10.93 -2.05 -22.59
C GLY A 163 12.19 -1.32 -23.04
N LEU A 164 12.56 -0.24 -22.34
CA LEU A 164 13.79 0.50 -22.58
C LEU A 164 14.98 -0.28 -22.01
N GLU A 165 16.15 -0.18 -22.63
CA GLU A 165 17.36 -0.83 -22.10
C GLU A 165 17.74 -0.23 -20.74
N ASP A 166 18.22 -1.06 -19.81
CA ASP A 166 18.63 -0.68 -18.43
C ASP A 166 19.69 0.45 -18.36
N LYS A 167 20.32 0.80 -19.49
CA LYS A 167 21.30 1.88 -19.61
C LYS A 167 20.72 3.21 -20.10
N THR A 168 19.42 3.26 -20.40
CA THR A 168 18.77 4.46 -20.91
C THR A 168 18.61 5.46 -19.76
N ALA A 169 19.22 6.63 -19.89
CA ALA A 169 19.05 7.70 -18.91
C ALA A 169 17.65 8.31 -19.07
N VAL A 170 16.74 7.97 -18.16
CA VAL A 170 15.37 8.49 -18.12
C VAL A 170 15.23 9.50 -16.98
N ALA A 171 14.60 10.64 -17.27
CA ALA A 171 14.20 11.65 -16.31
C ALA A 171 12.69 11.92 -16.45
N LEU A 172 12.04 12.27 -15.34
CA LEU A 172 10.64 12.66 -15.31
C LEU A 172 10.53 14.17 -15.13
N GLU A 173 9.61 14.78 -15.85
CA GLU A 173 9.33 16.21 -15.80
C GLU A 173 7.85 16.43 -15.46
N PHE A 174 7.58 17.38 -14.58
CA PHE A 174 6.26 17.83 -14.15
C PHE A 174 6.23 19.36 -14.21
N ASP A 175 5.24 19.95 -14.88
CA ASP A 175 5.13 21.41 -15.05
C ASP A 175 6.44 22.12 -15.47
N ASP A 176 7.13 21.57 -16.47
CA ASP A 176 8.43 22.03 -16.98
C ASP A 176 9.60 21.95 -15.95
N GLU A 177 9.38 21.33 -14.78
CA GLU A 177 10.39 21.07 -13.76
C GLU A 177 10.83 19.60 -13.74
N ARG A 178 12.15 19.37 -13.70
CA ARG A 178 12.69 18.02 -13.60
C ARG A 178 12.63 17.53 -12.16
N LEU A 179 11.99 16.38 -11.98
CA LEU A 179 11.89 15.73 -10.69
C LEU A 179 13.23 15.12 -10.29
N ASP A 180 13.64 15.38 -9.05
CA ASP A 180 14.82 14.76 -8.45
C ASP A 180 14.55 13.27 -8.15
N PRO A 181 15.39 12.33 -8.64
CA PRO A 181 15.21 10.91 -8.36
C PRO A 181 15.22 10.54 -6.86
N GLY A 182 15.85 11.37 -6.02
CA GLY A 182 15.90 11.19 -4.57
C GLY A 182 14.62 11.58 -3.82
N SER A 183 13.75 12.39 -4.43
CA SER A 183 12.52 12.89 -3.81
C SER A 183 11.42 11.82 -3.80
N THR A 184 10.53 11.89 -2.81
CA THR A 184 9.31 11.08 -2.79
C THR A 184 8.15 11.83 -3.43
N ILE A 185 7.14 11.11 -3.90
CA ILE A 185 5.94 11.71 -4.48
C ILE A 185 5.22 12.63 -3.48
N GLY A 186 5.26 12.30 -2.18
CA GLY A 186 4.70 13.13 -1.13
C GLY A 186 5.45 14.44 -0.89
N ASP A 187 6.72 14.55 -1.32
CA ASP A 187 7.51 15.77 -1.23
C ASP A 187 7.35 16.67 -2.46
N THR A 188 6.65 16.18 -3.49
CA THR A 188 6.36 16.91 -4.73
C THR A 188 4.92 17.42 -4.75
N GLU A 189 4.60 18.34 -5.67
CA GLU A 189 3.22 18.84 -5.87
C GLU A 189 2.36 17.91 -6.75
N ILE A 190 2.74 16.63 -6.87
CA ILE A 190 2.06 15.65 -7.73
C ILE A 190 0.84 15.07 -7.01
N GLU A 191 -0.33 15.23 -7.63
CA GLU A 191 -1.63 14.78 -7.16
C GLU A 191 -2.21 13.63 -8.03
N ASP A 192 -3.42 13.18 -7.67
CA ASP A 192 -4.10 12.10 -8.39
C ASP A 192 -4.52 12.57 -9.79
N ASP A 193 -4.31 11.71 -10.77
CA ASP A 193 -4.54 11.92 -12.21
C ASP A 193 -3.56 12.85 -12.95
N ASP A 194 -2.50 13.33 -12.29
CA ASP A 194 -1.45 14.17 -12.87
C ASP A 194 -0.64 13.50 -13.96
N MET A 195 -0.08 14.32 -14.86
CA MET A 195 0.67 13.89 -16.03
C MET A 195 2.15 14.27 -15.94
N LEU A 196 3.01 13.27 -16.02
CA LEU A 196 4.46 13.39 -16.07
C LEU A 196 4.94 13.15 -17.49
N THR A 197 5.96 13.90 -17.89
CA THR A 197 6.63 13.70 -19.18
C THR A 197 7.91 12.89 -18.97
N ALA A 198 8.02 11.75 -19.64
CA ALA A 198 9.25 10.98 -19.65
C ALA A 198 10.22 11.51 -20.71
N LEU A 199 11.43 11.85 -20.28
CA LEU A 199 12.53 12.31 -21.10
C LEU A 199 13.65 11.29 -21.07
N TRP A 200 13.95 10.67 -22.20
CA TRP A 200 15.08 9.74 -22.30
C TRP A 200 15.93 9.98 -23.54
N ARG A 201 17.21 9.62 -23.50
CA ARG A 201 18.17 9.75 -24.61
C ARG A 201 18.83 8.42 -24.93
#